data_AF-A0AAW3FCY9-F1
#
_entry.id   AF-A0AAW3FCY9-F1
#
_cell.length_a   1.000
_cell.length_b   1.000
_cell.length_c   1.000
_cell.angle_alpha   90.00
_cell.angle_beta   90.00
_cell.angle_gamma   90.00
#
_symmetry.space_group_name_H-M   'P 1'
#
loop_
_entity.id
_entity.type
_entity.pdbx_description
1 polymer ?
#
loop_
_entity_poly.entity_id
_entity_poly.type
_entity_poly.pdbx_seq_one_letter_code
_entity_poly.pdbx_strand_id
1 'polypeptide(L)' 'MEKIIRERKHTIRQLFALVGGAGNYLHIKKGIYNKNSLAQERTRQNEIAHCAPGFNKFFIKSNIKEGYISIGQRY' A
#
# COMPACT_ATOMS: atom_id res chain seq x y z
N MET A 1 -6.92 -1.48 12.30
CA MET A 1 -6.12 -2.68 12.65
C MET A 1 -4.84 -2.66 11.81
N GLU A 2 -3.67 -2.65 12.45
CA GLU A 2 -2.38 -2.53 11.76
C GLU A 2 -1.87 -3.92 11.32
N LYS A 3 -1.52 -4.10 10.04
CA LYS A 3 -0.99 -5.37 9.51
C LYS A 3 0.47 -5.24 9.08
N ILE A 4 1.26 -6.30 9.26
CA ILE A 4 2.69 -6.29 8.94
C ILE A 4 3.06 -7.49 8.06
N ILE A 5 3.78 -7.23 6.97
CA ILE A 5 4.39 -8.21 6.06
C ILE A 5 5.90 -8.19 6.24
N ARG A 6 6.44 -9.30 6.73
CA ARG A 6 7.89 -9.50 6.97
C ARG A 6 8.57 -10.41 5.95
N GLU A 7 7.77 -11.05 5.09
CA GLU A 7 8.23 -11.99 4.06
C GLU A 7 7.37 -11.85 2.81
N ARG A 8 7.90 -12.25 1.65
CA ARG A 8 7.18 -12.17 0.37
C ARG A 8 6.18 -13.33 0.26
N LYS A 9 4.91 -13.08 0.62
CA LYS A 9 3.82 -14.08 0.55
C LYS A 9 2.68 -13.69 -0.40
N HIS A 10 2.65 -12.43 -0.84
CA HIS A 10 1.57 -11.89 -1.65
C HIS A 10 2.10 -11.26 -2.93
N THR A 11 1.28 -11.23 -3.97
CA THR A 11 1.56 -10.38 -5.13
C THR A 11 1.39 -8.92 -4.75
N ILE A 12 2.00 -8.02 -5.52
CA ILE A 12 1.89 -6.58 -5.25
C ILE A 12 0.41 -6.12 -5.27
N ARG A 13 -0.39 -6.64 -6.20
CA ARG A 13 -1.85 -6.41 -6.26
C ARG A 13 -2.57 -6.85 -4.97
N GLN A 14 -2.26 -8.03 -4.46
CA GLN A 14 -2.88 -8.57 -3.24
C GLN A 14 -2.57 -7.70 -2.01
N LEU A 15 -1.40 -7.05 -1.95
CA LEU A 15 -1.05 -6.15 -0.84
C LEU A 15 -2.07 -5.00 -0.70
N PHE A 16 -2.56 -4.44 -1.79
CA PHE A 16 -3.56 -3.36 -1.74
C PHE A 16 -4.93 -3.85 -1.26
N ALA A 17 -5.32 -5.08 -1.60
CA ALA A 17 -6.54 -5.69 -1.08
C ALA A 17 -6.44 -6.01 0.44
N LEU A 18 -5.23 -6.29 0.94
CA LEU A 18 -4.99 -6.66 2.34
C LEU A 18 -5.08 -5.48 3.33
N VAL A 19 -4.98 -4.23 2.86
CA VAL A 19 -5.04 -3.03 3.72
C VAL A 19 -6.32 -3.01 4.54
N GLY A 20 -7.45 -3.40 3.94
CA GLY A 20 -8.68 -3.72 4.67
C GLY A 20 -9.51 -2.51 5.09
N GLY A 21 -9.54 -1.43 4.30
CA GLY A 21 -10.52 -0.34 4.48
C GLY A 21 -9.95 0.98 5.03
N ALA A 22 -10.83 1.98 5.11
CA ALA A 22 -10.54 3.35 5.56
C ALA A 22 -9.65 3.42 6.82
N GLY A 23 -8.58 4.21 6.74
CA GLY A 23 -7.68 4.50 7.87
C GLY A 23 -6.72 3.38 8.26
N ASN A 24 -6.78 2.23 7.59
CA ASN A 24 -5.88 1.11 7.86
C ASN A 24 -4.55 1.22 7.10
N TYR A 25 -3.54 0.57 7.67
CA TYR A 25 -2.20 0.50 7.12
C TYR A 25 -1.72 -0.95 7.04
N LEU A 26 -1.10 -1.27 5.90
CA LEU A 26 -0.30 -2.46 5.71
C LEU A 26 1.18 -2.06 5.66
N HIS A 27 1.95 -2.45 6.68
CA HIS A 27 3.39 -2.21 6.73
C HIS A 27 4.15 -3.38 6.11
N ILE A 28 5.09 -3.07 5.23
CA ILE A 28 5.88 -4.03 4.48
C ILE A 28 7.34 -3.74 4.79
N LYS A 29 8.09 -4.72 5.30
CA LYS A 29 9.51 -4.52 5.60
C LYS A 29 10.25 -4.09 4.33
N LYS A 30 11.11 -3.08 4.43
CA LYS A 30 11.93 -2.59 3.31
C LYS A 30 12.75 -3.74 2.72
N GLY A 31 12.89 -3.76 1.40
CA GLY A 31 13.66 -4.76 0.66
C GLY A 31 12.87 -6.00 0.22
N ILE A 32 11.68 -6.28 0.76
CA ILE A 32 10.87 -7.43 0.32
C ILE A 32 10.26 -7.18 -1.07
N TYR A 33 9.79 -5.95 -1.30
CA TYR A 33 9.18 -5.52 -2.55
C TYR A 33 9.87 -4.28 -3.07
N ASN A 34 9.98 -4.18 -4.40
CA ASN A 34 10.52 -3.01 -5.06
C ASN A 34 9.57 -1.81 -4.88
N LYS A 35 10.12 -0.67 -4.43
CA LYS A 35 9.36 0.56 -4.17
C LYS A 35 8.67 1.11 -5.43
N ASN A 36 9.33 1.04 -6.59
CA ASN A 36 8.78 1.54 -7.85
C ASN A 36 7.60 0.67 -8.30
N SER A 37 7.72 -0.65 -8.15
CA SER A 37 6.61 -1.57 -8.46
C SER A 37 5.39 -1.35 -7.55
N LEU A 38 5.62 -1.07 -6.25
CA LEU A 38 4.53 -0.67 -5.34
C LEU A 38 3.88 0.65 -5.77
N ALA A 39 4.68 1.64 -6.18
CA ALA A 39 4.19 2.94 -6.62
C ALA A 39 3.37 2.85 -7.93
N GLN A 40 3.82 2.04 -8.89
CA GLN A 40 3.09 1.77 -10.13
C GLN A 40 1.76 1.09 -9.84
N GLU A 41 1.75 0.05 -9.01
CA GLU A 41 0.49 -0.62 -8.65
C GLU A 41 -0.45 0.31 -7.89
N ARG A 42 0.06 1.16 -6.97
CA ARG A 42 -0.78 2.16 -6.29
C ARG A 42 -1.49 3.06 -7.31
N THR A 43 -0.77 3.55 -8.32
CA THR A 43 -1.37 4.35 -9.40
C THR A 43 -2.46 3.56 -10.13
N ARG A 44 -2.17 2.33 -10.56
CA ARG A 44 -3.12 1.44 -11.23
C ARG A 44 -4.38 1.16 -10.39
N GLN A 45 -4.23 0.95 -9.09
CA GLN A 45 -5.35 0.70 -8.18
C GLN A 45 -6.24 1.93 -7.98
N ASN A 46 -5.65 3.13 -7.97
CA ASN A 46 -6.43 4.37 -7.89
C ASN A 46 -7.17 4.66 -9.20
N GLU A 47 -6.57 4.35 -10.36
CA GLU A 47 -7.23 4.42 -11.67
C GLU A 47 -8.41 3.45 -11.75
N ILE A 48 -8.23 2.20 -11.32
CA ILE A 48 -9.31 1.19 -11.25
C ILE A 48 -10.44 1.63 -10.31
N ALA A 49 -10.10 2.31 -9.22
CA ALA A 49 -11.08 2.87 -8.30
C ALA A 49 -11.71 4.18 -8.79
N HIS A 50 -11.39 4.62 -10.02
CA HIS A 50 -11.86 5.87 -10.63
C HIS A 50 -11.66 7.10 -9.71
N CYS A 51 -10.55 7.13 -8.98
CA CYS A 51 -10.25 8.21 -8.05
C CYS A 51 -10.04 9.52 -8.80
N ALA A 52 -10.61 10.61 -8.30
CA ALA A 52 -10.29 11.94 -8.83
C ALA A 52 -8.82 12.30 -8.54
N PRO A 53 -8.18 13.12 -9.40
CA PRO A 53 -6.83 13.64 -9.14
C PRO A 53 -6.75 14.29 -7.75
N GLY A 54 -5.78 13.88 -6.94
CA GLY A 54 -5.60 14.36 -5.56
C GLY A 54 -6.46 13.64 -4.50
N PHE A 55 -7.46 12.84 -4.90
CA PHE A 55 -8.34 12.08 -4.01
C PHE A 55 -8.13 10.57 -4.15
N ASN A 56 -6.87 10.16 -4.07
CA ASN A 56 -6.49 8.76 -4.17
C ASN A 56 -7.04 7.91 -3.02
N LYS A 57 -7.59 6.73 -3.35
CA LYS A 57 -7.97 5.68 -2.39
C LYS A 57 -6.77 5.13 -1.65
N PHE A 58 -5.68 4.83 -2.37
CA PHE A 58 -4.47 4.24 -1.83
C PHE A 58 -3.28 5.19 -1.89
N PHE A 59 -2.45 5.15 -0.84
CA PHE A 59 -1.22 5.92 -0.74
C PHE A 59 -0.09 5.10 -0.12
N ILE A 60 1.15 5.51 -0.37
CA ILE A 60 2.34 4.85 0.17
C ILE A 60 3.12 5.87 1.02
N LYS A 61 3.53 5.46 2.22
CA LYS A 61 4.39 6.25 3.11
C LYS A 61 5.54 5.42 3.66
N SER A 62 6.72 6.03 3.80
CA SER A 62 7.91 5.39 4.38
C SER A 62 8.29 5.92 5.76
N ASN A 63 7.50 6.86 6.30
CA ASN A 63 7.76 7.54 7.57
C ASN A 63 6.76 7.17 8.69
N ILE A 64 5.82 6.26 8.44
CA ILE A 64 4.87 5.81 9.47
C ILE A 64 5.50 4.81 10.44
N LYS A 65 6.37 3.92 9.93
CA LYS A 65 7.05 2.90 10.73
C LYS A 65 8.47 2.70 10.21
N GLU A 66 9.45 2.92 11.07
CA GLU A 66 10.86 2.82 10.68
C GLU A 66 11.22 1.41 10.21
N GLY A 67 11.96 1.31 9.10
CA GLY A 67 12.29 0.03 8.47
C GLY A 67 11.18 -0.56 7.57
N TYR A 68 10.03 0.11 7.43
CA TYR A 68 8.90 -0.37 6.62
C TYR A 68 8.46 0.66 5.56
N ILE A 69 7.83 0.15 4.51
CA ILE A 69 7.00 0.89 3.56
C ILE A 69 5.55 0.57 3.90
N SER A 70 4.71 1.59 4.03
CA SER A 70 3.32 1.43 4.48
C SER A 70 2.38 1.75 3.32
N ILE A 71 1.46 0.84 3.01
CA ILE A 71 0.33 1.10 2.11
C ILE A 71 -0.85 1.48 3.00
N GLY A 72 -1.38 2.68 2.79
CA GLY A 72 -2.59 3.16 3.46
C GLY A 72 -3.78 3.20 2.50
N GLN A 73 -4.98 3.07 3.05
CA GLN A 73 -6.25 3.23 2.34
C GLN A 73 -7.08 4.33 3.01
N ARG A 74 -7.59 5.28 2.23
CA ARG A 74 -8.29 6.47 2.73
C ARG A 74 -9.75 6.20 3.07
N TYR A 75 -10.45 5.44 2.23
CA TYR A 75 -11.85 5.04 2.37
C TYR A 75 -12.02 3.56 1.96
#